data_AF-A0AAP1WH21-F1
#
_entry.id   AF-A0AAP1WH21-F1
#
_cell.length_a   1.000
_cell.length_b   1.000
_cell.length_c   1.000
_cell.angle_alpha   90.00
_cell.angle_beta   90.00
_cell.angle_gamma   90.00
#
_symmetry.space_group_name_H-M   'P 1'
#
loop_
_entity.id
_entity.type
_entity.pdbx_description
1 polymer ?
#
loop_
_entity_poly.entity_id
_entity_poly.type
_entity_poly.pdbx_seq_one_letter_code
_entity_poly.pdbx_strand_id
1 'polypeptide(L)' 'MKKLIEINDETLAKLKIVATIEGLSVEALMGKAVKLFIEKNEQLNNLTTTQKEDLSLLLLMQQADRTDTVSQEEFLKLFP' A
#
# COMPACT_ATOMS: atom_id res chain seq x y z
N MET A 1 2.47 17.97 -24.25
CA MET A 1 3.17 18.09 -22.95
C MET A 1 4.04 16.85 -22.77
N LYS A 2 5.36 16.98 -22.61
CA LYS A 2 6.23 15.83 -22.29
C LYS A 2 6.14 15.57 -20.79
N LYS A 3 5.69 14.38 -20.38
CA LYS A 3 5.78 13.91 -19.00
C LYS A 3 7.05 13.07 -18.90
N LEU A 4 8.07 13.58 -18.21
CA LEU A 4 9.31 12.85 -17.96
C LEU A 4 9.20 12.21 -16.57
N ILE A 5 9.33 10.89 -16.48
CA ILE A 5 9.43 10.18 -15.21
C ILE A 5 10.83 9.58 -15.17
N GLU A 6 11.69 10.12 -14.32
CA GLU A 6 13.02 9.57 -14.08
C GLU A 6 12.89 8.38 -13.11
N ILE A 7 13.50 7.26 -13.50
CA ILE A 7 13.46 6.02 -12.73
C ILE A 7 14.88 5.46 -12.72
N ASN A 8 15.32 4.94 -11.57
CA ASN A 8 16.63 4.30 -11.48
C ASN A 8 16.64 2.93 -12.19
N ASP A 9 17.83 2.45 -12.53
CA ASP A 9 18.01 1.20 -13.30
C ASP A 9 17.49 -0.03 -12.57
N GLU A 10 17.61 -0.06 -11.23
CA GLU A 10 17.10 -1.17 -10.42
C GLU A 10 15.57 -1.29 -10.53
N THR A 11 14.86 -0.17 -10.43
CA THR A 11 13.40 -0.13 -10.58
C THR A 11 13.00 -0.45 -12.01
N LEU A 12 13.74 0.06 -13.01
CA LEU A 12 13.50 -0.26 -14.42
C LEU A 12 13.64 -1.77 -14.70
N ALA A 13 14.62 -2.44 -14.10
CA ALA A 13 14.79 -3.89 -14.23
C ALA A 13 13.59 -4.66 -13.67
N LYS A 14 13.12 -4.31 -12.47
CA LYS A 14 11.92 -4.91 -11.87
C LYS A 14 10.67 -4.66 -12.72
N LEU A 15 10.50 -3.45 -13.23
CA LEU A 15 9.37 -3.09 -14.11
C LEU A 15 9.38 -3.90 -15.41
N LYS A 16 10.54 -4.14 -16.01
CA LYS A 16 10.64 -4.98 -17.23
C LYS A 16 10.19 -6.41 -16.99
N ILE A 17 10.51 -6.99 -15.83
CA ILE A 17 10.05 -8.33 -15.46
C ILE A 17 8.53 -8.35 -15.37
N VAL A 18 7.94 -7.42 -14.62
CA VAL A 18 6.48 -7.31 -14.46
C VAL A 18 5.79 -7.06 -15.81
N ALA A 19 6.33 -6.16 -16.63
CA ALA A 19 5.80 -5.85 -17.95
C ALA A 19 5.80 -7.07 -18.87
N THR A 20 6.84 -7.90 -18.80
CA THR A 20 6.93 -9.16 -19.55
C THR A 20 5.87 -10.16 -19.09
N ILE A 21 5.64 -10.30 -17.78
CA ILE A 21 4.62 -11.18 -17.21
C ILE A 21 3.21 -10.73 -17.63
N GLU A 22 2.94 -9.43 -17.64
CA GLU A 22 1.64 -8.87 -18.04
C GLU A 22 1.47 -8.76 -19.57
N GLY A 23 2.52 -9.00 -20.36
CA GLY A 23 2.48 -8.82 -21.83
C GLY A 23 2.33 -7.35 -22.25
N LEU A 24 2.80 -6.42 -21.44
CA LEU A 24 2.69 -4.97 -21.64
C LEU A 24 4.06 -4.32 -21.88
N SER A 25 4.07 -3.11 -22.43
CA SER A 25 5.28 -2.27 -22.41
C SER A 25 5.47 -1.65 -21.03
N VAL A 26 6.72 -1.29 -20.68
CA VAL A 26 7.02 -0.59 -19.41
C VAL A 26 6.24 0.73 -19.31
N GLU A 27 6.08 1.45 -20.42
CA GLU A 27 5.28 2.68 -20.46
C GLU A 27 3.80 2.42 -20.16
N ALA A 28 3.22 1.38 -20.77
CA ALA A 28 1.83 1.01 -20.53
C ALA A 28 1.60 0.55 -19.08
N LEU A 29 2.55 -0.24 -18.53
CA LEU A 29 2.53 -0.66 -17.14
C LEU A 29 2.57 0.54 -16.19
N MET A 30 3.47 1.49 -16.44
CA MET A 30 3.57 2.73 -15.64
C MET A 30 2.30 3.57 -15.73
N GLY A 31 1.73 3.73 -16.93
CA GLY A 31 0.47 4.45 -17.11
C GLY A 31 -0.69 3.81 -16.35
N LYS A 32 -0.81 2.47 -16.42
CA LYS A 32 -1.80 1.70 -15.66
C LYS A 32 -1.60 1.87 -14.15
N ALA A 33 -0.37 1.79 -13.66
CA ALA A 33 -0.05 1.96 -12.25
C ALA A 33 -0.40 3.37 -11.74
N VAL A 34 -0.06 4.43 -12.50
CA VAL A 34 -0.41 5.81 -12.15
C VAL A 34 -1.93 6.01 -12.13
N LYS A 35 -2.65 5.48 -13.14
CA LYS A 35 -4.12 5.59 -13.18
C LYS A 35 -4.75 4.90 -11.97
N LEU A 36 -4.32 3.68 -11.66
CA LEU A 36 -4.80 2.94 -10.50
C LEU A 36 -4.51 3.69 -9.19
N PHE A 37 -3.32 4.28 -9.06
CA PHE A 37 -2.96 5.06 -7.88
C PHE A 37 -3.89 6.25 -7.67
N ILE A 38 -4.19 7.01 -8.73
CA ILE A 38 -5.12 8.14 -8.67
C ILE A 38 -6.52 7.66 -8.24
N GLU A 39 -7.05 6.63 -8.91
CA GLU A 39 -8.37 6.07 -8.58
C GLU A 39 -8.45 5.61 -7.11
N LYS A 40 -7.41 4.94 -6.62
CA LYS A 40 -7.34 4.46 -5.23
C LYS A 40 -7.21 5.60 -4.22
N ASN A 41 -6.43 6.62 -4.55
CA ASN A 41 -6.28 7.80 -3.71
C ASN A 41 -7.60 8.58 -3.59
N GLU A 42 -8.34 8.73 -4.69
CA GLU A 42 -9.68 9.32 -4.67
C GLU A 42 -10.66 8.49 -3.84
N GLN A 43 -10.66 7.16 -3.99
CA GLN A 43 -11.48 6.25 -3.16
C GLN A 43 -11.17 6.42 -1.67
N LEU A 44 -9.89 6.49 -1.29
CA LEU A 44 -9.46 6.69 0.08
C LEU A 44 -9.89 8.05 0.62
N ASN A 45 -9.77 9.10 -0.19
CA ASN A 45 -10.15 10.46 0.21
C ASN A 45 -11.66 10.61 0.41
N ASN A 46 -12.47 9.89 -0.37
CA ASN A 46 -13.93 9.90 -0.31
C ASN A 46 -14.51 9.10 0.87
N LEU A 47 -13.69 8.38 1.63
CA LEU A 47 -14.15 7.71 2.85
C LEU A 47 -14.57 8.73 3.92
N THR A 48 -15.61 8.40 4.68
CA THR A 48 -16.00 9.17 5.87
C THR A 48 -14.94 9.05 6.97
N THR A 49 -14.98 9.94 7.96
CA THR A 49 -14.03 9.92 9.08
C THR A 49 -14.02 8.56 9.79
N THR A 50 -15.20 8.02 10.12
CA THR A 50 -15.33 6.71 10.76
C THR A 50 -14.75 5.57 9.90
N GLN A 51 -15.01 5.60 8.59
CA GLN A 51 -14.43 4.59 7.68
C GLN A 51 -12.91 4.67 7.58
N LYS A 52 -12.33 5.87 7.70
CA LYS A 52 -10.87 6.07 7.75
C LYS A 52 -10.28 5.56 9.07
N GLU A 53 -10.98 5.76 10.19
CA GLU A 53 -10.60 5.22 11.50
C GLU A 53 -10.60 3.69 11.50
N ASP A 54 -11.68 3.08 11.00
CA ASP A 54 -11.78 1.62 10.87
C ASP A 54 -10.67 1.04 9.98
N LEU A 55 -10.41 1.68 8.84
CA LEU A 55 -9.33 1.28 7.94
C LEU A 55 -7.95 1.42 8.61
N SER A 56 -7.76 2.49 9.39
CA SER A 56 -6.52 2.70 10.15
C SER A 56 -6.32 1.59 11.20
N LEU A 57 -7.39 1.22 11.91
CA LEU A 57 -7.37 0.11 12.86
C LEU A 57 -7.00 -1.21 12.17
N LEU A 58 -7.59 -1.50 11.01
CA LEU A 58 -7.26 -2.70 10.23
C LEU A 58 -5.79 -2.74 9.79
N LEU A 59 -5.22 -1.60 9.37
CA LEU A 59 -3.81 -1.51 8.99
C LEU A 59 -2.88 -1.73 10.19
N LEU A 60 -3.22 -1.18 11.36
CA LEU A 60 -2.48 -1.44 12.60
C LEU A 60 -2.50 -2.93 12.96
N MET A 61 -3.65 -3.59 12.80
CA MET A 61 -3.77 -5.04 13.04
C MET A 61 -2.98 -5.89 12.04
N GLN A 62 -2.78 -5.41 10.81
CA GLN A 62 -1.92 -6.10 9.82
C GLN A 62 -0.43 -5.99 10.16
N GLN A 63 -0.01 -4.86 10.73
CA GLN A 63 1.37 -4.62 11.14
C GLN A 63 1.70 -5.23 12.51
N ALA A 64 0.68 -5.53 13.31
CA ALA A 64 0.85 -6.18 14.60
C ALA A 64 1.51 -7.55 14.41
N ASP A 65 2.66 -7.73 15.06
CA ASP A 65 3.30 -9.03 15.17
C ASP A 65 2.38 -9.96 15.97
N ARG A 66 1.84 -10.98 15.30
CA ARG A 66 0.91 -11.94 15.92
C ARG A 66 1.60 -12.84 16.95
N THR A 67 2.93 -12.83 16.99
CA THR A 67 3.73 -13.60 17.94
C THR A 67 4.10 -12.79 19.18
N ASP A 68 3.94 -11.47 19.13
CA ASP A 68 4.11 -10.57 20.27
C ASP A 68 2.87 -10.68 21.18
N THR A 69 2.95 -11.65 22.10
CA THR A 69 1.89 -11.98 23.05
C THR A 69 2.38 -11.70 24.46
N VAL A 70 1.49 -11.20 25.30
CA VAL A 70 1.76 -10.99 26.73
C VAL A 70 0.95 -11.97 27.56
N SER A 71 1.43 -12.29 28.75
CA SER A 71 0.67 -13.11 29.69
C SER A 71 -0.58 -12.37 30.18
N GLN A 72 -1.61 -13.10 30.60
CA GLN A 72 -2.85 -12.51 31.13
C GLN A 72 -2.56 -11.61 32.35
N GLU A 73 -1.62 -11.98 33.21
CA GLU A 73 -1.23 -11.18 34.38
C GLU A 73 -0.56 -9.86 33.99
N GLU A 74 0.25 -9.83 32.93
CA GLU A 74 0.86 -8.60 32.41
C GLU A 74 -0.19 -7.68 31.76
N PHE A 75 -1.13 -8.26 31.01
CA PHE A 75 -2.25 -7.51 30.43
C PHE A 75 -3.11 -6.85 31.51
N LEU A 76 -3.47 -7.59 32.58
CA LEU A 76 -4.32 -7.08 33.65
C LEU A 76 -3.66 -5.96 34.46
N LYS A 77 -2.32 -5.88 34.50
CA LYS A 77 -1.59 -4.77 35.16
C LYS A 77 -1.65 -3.45 34.39
N LEU A 78 -2.02 -3.46 33.11
CA LEU A 78 -2.13 -2.26 32.27
C LEU A 78 -3.42 -1.47 32.50
N PHE A 79 -4.39 -2.04 33.22
CA PHE A 79 -5.66 -1.39 33.54
C PHE A 79 -5.73 -1.10 35.05
N PRO A 80 -6.18 0.11 35.46
CA PRO A 80 -6.29 0.50 36.86
C PRO A 80 -7.39 -0.24 37.62
#